data_AF-A0AA40T071-F1
#
_entry.id   AF-A0AA40T071-F1
#
_cell.length_a   1.000
_cell.length_b   1.000
_cell.length_c   1.000
_cell.angle_alpha   90.00
_cell.angle_beta   90.00
_cell.angle_gamma   90.00
#
_symmetry.space_group_name_H-M   'P 1'
#
loop_
_entity.id
_entity.type
_entity.pdbx_description
1 polymer ?
#
loop_
_entity_poly.entity_id
_entity_poly.type
_entity_poly.pdbx_seq_one_letter_code
_entity_poly.pdbx_strand_id
1 'polypeptide(L)'
;MIIFLYSIAAAAVLIYIPFLVVGYARARTGYDTSAPRAMFDKLPPYAQRATWAHQNSFEAFMIFAAAALMAYVTSVNSSTAAVAAIAFVAARLLYSIFYIVNIPLLRSLMFAIGSLSSGTLIFLSIIQATR
;
A
#
# COMPACT_ATOMS: atom_id res chain seq x y z
N MET A 1 17.76 -8.12 -5.83
CA MET A 1 17.00 -8.90 -6.85
C MET A 1 16.04 -7.97 -7.62
N ILE A 2 15.78 -8.19 -8.91
CA ILE A 2 14.90 -7.33 -9.73
C ILE A 2 13.45 -7.27 -9.21
N ILE A 3 13.01 -8.31 -8.50
CA ILE A 3 11.68 -8.40 -7.89
C ILE A 3 11.36 -7.19 -7.00
N PHE A 4 12.35 -6.58 -6.35
CA PHE A 4 12.16 -5.38 -5.53
C PHE A 4 11.64 -4.20 -6.37
N LEU A 5 12.20 -4.00 -7.57
CA LEU A 5 11.75 -2.94 -8.47
C LEU A 5 10.33 -3.19 -8.99
N TYR A 6 10.02 -4.44 -9.38
CA TYR A 6 8.66 -4.80 -9.78
C TYR A 6 7.65 -4.63 -8.65
N SER A 7 8.03 -4.96 -7.41
CA SER A 7 7.15 -4.78 -6.25
C SER A 7 6.87 -3.30 -5.95
N ILE A 8 7.84 -2.41 -6.16
CA ILE A 8 7.64 -0.95 -6.04
C ILE A 8 6.63 -0.49 -7.10
N ALA A 9 6.84 -0.86 -8.37
CA ALA A 9 5.94 -0.48 -9.45
C ALA A 9 4.51 -0.98 -9.20
N ALA A 10 4.35 -2.25 -8.81
CA ALA A 10 3.07 -2.84 -8.47
C ALA A 10 2.40 -2.11 -7.28
N ALA A 11 3.14 -1.86 -6.20
CA ALA A 11 2.61 -1.16 -5.03
C ALA A 11 2.16 0.27 -5.38
N ALA A 12 2.89 0.99 -6.23
CA ALA A 12 2.53 2.34 -6.68
C ALA A 12 1.19 2.33 -7.44
N VAL A 13 0.96 1.35 -8.31
CA VAL A 13 -0.34 1.17 -9.00
C VAL A 13 -1.45 0.88 -7.98
N LEU A 14 -1.19 0.01 -7.00
CA LEU A 14 -2.19 -0.38 -6.00
C LEU A 14 -2.68 0.78 -5.12
N ILE A 15 -1.89 1.85 -4.92
CA ILE A 15 -2.33 3.05 -4.21
C ILE A 15 -3.60 3.64 -4.84
N TYR A 16 -3.72 3.56 -6.17
CA TYR A 16 -4.83 4.19 -6.90
C TYR A 16 -6.08 3.31 -6.99
N ILE A 17 -6.01 2.02 -6.65
CA ILE A 17 -7.20 1.13 -6.62
C ILE A 17 -8.31 1.70 -5.72
N PRO A 18 -8.08 2.03 -4.44
CA PRO A 18 -9.11 2.65 -3.61
C PRO A 18 -9.53 4.04 -4.12
N PHE A 19 -8.63 4.78 -4.78
CA PHE A 19 -8.96 6.09 -5.35
C PHE A 19 -9.98 5.99 -6.50
N LEU A 20 -9.95 4.92 -7.31
CA LEU A 20 -10.97 4.67 -8.33
C LEU A 20 -12.37 4.54 -7.70
N VAL A 21 -12.48 3.89 -6.54
CA VAL A 21 -13.74 3.77 -5.78
C VAL A 21 -14.21 5.14 -5.28
N VAL A 22 -13.29 5.99 -4.83
CA VAL A 22 -13.60 7.39 -4.45
C VAL A 22 -14.10 8.17 -5.67
N GLY A 23 -13.43 8.03 -6.83
CA GLY A 23 -13.81 8.69 -8.08
C GLY A 23 -15.22 8.31 -8.53
N TYR A 24 -15.53 7.01 -8.50
CA TYR A 24 -16.87 6.50 -8.78
C TYR A 24 -17.92 7.10 -7.84
N ALA A 25 -17.64 7.12 -6.53
CA ALA A 25 -18.57 7.66 -5.55
C ALA A 25 -18.81 9.17 -5.72
N ARG A 26 -17.77 9.96 -6.01
CA ARG A 26 -17.90 11.40 -6.30
C ARG A 26 -18.74 11.64 -7.56
N ALA A 27 -18.56 10.84 -8.60
CA ALA A 27 -19.38 10.93 -9.81
C ALA A 27 -20.86 10.66 -9.51
N ARG A 28 -21.15 9.70 -8.63
CA ARG A 28 -22.52 9.35 -8.21
C ARG A 28 -23.19 10.39 -7.31
N THR A 29 -22.42 11.19 -6.56
CA THR A 29 -22.95 12.20 -5.62
C THR A 29 -23.03 13.61 -6.22
N GLY A 30 -22.77 13.76 -7.52
CA GLY A 30 -22.75 15.05 -8.21
C GLY A 30 -21.38 15.72 -8.08
N TYR A 31 -20.47 15.37 -8.99
CA TYR A 31 -19.06 15.79 -8.93
C TYR A 31 -18.90 17.31 -8.99
N ASP A 32 -18.40 17.90 -7.91
CA ASP A 32 -18.00 19.30 -7.86
C ASP A 32 -16.53 19.44 -8.27
N THR A 33 -16.30 19.97 -9.47
CA THR A 33 -14.96 20.17 -10.02
C THR A 33 -14.20 21.30 -9.34
N SER A 34 -14.90 22.24 -8.68
CA SER A 34 -14.27 23.37 -7.99
C SER A 34 -13.66 22.96 -6.64
N ALA A 35 -14.28 22.00 -5.95
CA ALA A 35 -13.85 21.54 -4.63
C ALA A 35 -13.98 20.01 -4.44
N PRO A 36 -13.31 19.17 -5.26
CA PRO A 36 -13.50 17.71 -5.23
C PRO A 36 -13.10 17.05 -3.90
N ARG A 37 -12.21 17.68 -3.13
CA ARG A 37 -11.80 17.21 -1.80
C ARG A 37 -12.87 17.50 -0.73
N ALA A 38 -13.59 18.62 -0.83
CA ALA A 38 -14.67 18.98 0.09
C ALA A 38 -15.90 18.07 -0.03
N MET A 39 -15.98 17.28 -1.10
CA MET A 39 -17.04 16.27 -1.27
C MET A 39 -16.95 15.10 -0.27
N PHE A 40 -15.87 14.98 0.51
CA PHE A 40 -15.64 13.85 1.42
C PHE A 40 -16.83 13.57 2.35
N ASP A 41 -17.40 14.60 2.99
CA ASP A 41 -18.52 14.45 3.93
C ASP A 41 -19.82 14.01 3.24
N LYS A 42 -19.92 14.20 1.93
CA LYS A 42 -21.04 13.77 1.09
C LYS A 42 -20.88 12.34 0.58
N LEU A 43 -19.72 11.72 0.79
CA LEU A 43 -19.46 10.37 0.29
C LEU A 43 -20.19 9.31 1.13
N PRO A 44 -20.70 8.24 0.52
CA PRO A 44 -21.20 7.10 1.27
C PRO A 44 -20.08 6.43 2.10
N PRO A 45 -20.41 5.71 3.19
CA PRO A 45 -19.42 5.18 4.13
C PRO A 45 -18.30 4.34 3.50
N TYR A 46 -18.60 3.54 2.47
CA TYR A 46 -17.58 2.74 1.78
C TYR A 46 -16.54 3.59 1.05
N ALA A 47 -16.94 4.75 0.52
CA ALA A 47 -16.08 5.66 -0.21
C ALA A 47 -15.27 6.58 0.72
N GLN A 48 -15.80 6.90 1.90
CA GLN A 48 -15.00 7.49 2.98
C GLN A 48 -13.88 6.53 3.39
N ARG A 49 -14.19 5.25 3.60
CA ARG A 49 -13.19 4.20 3.87
C ARG A 49 -12.20 4.00 2.72
N ALA A 50 -12.64 4.09 1.47
CA ALA A 50 -11.75 4.08 0.31
C ALA A 50 -10.77 5.27 0.33
N THR A 51 -11.22 6.46 0.73
CA THR A 51 -10.35 7.63 0.89
C THR A 51 -9.28 7.39 1.96
N TRP A 52 -9.66 6.83 3.11
CA TRP A 52 -8.71 6.48 4.17
C TRP A 52 -7.74 5.37 3.74
N ALA A 53 -8.21 4.36 2.99
CA ALA A 53 -7.37 3.31 2.44
C ALA A 53 -6.33 3.87 1.44
N HIS A 54 -6.72 4.83 0.61
CA HIS A 54 -5.81 5.53 -0.31
C HIS A 54 -4.73 6.32 0.44
N GLN A 55 -5.12 7.08 1.48
CA GLN A 55 -4.18 7.82 2.33
C GLN A 55 -3.19 6.88 3.03
N ASN A 56 -3.68 5.82 3.67
CA ASN A 56 -2.82 4.84 4.33
C ASN A 56 -1.89 4.11 3.36
N SER A 57 -2.33 3.91 2.10
CA SER A 57 -1.51 3.28 1.08
C SER A 57 -0.29 4.14 0.73
N PHE A 58 -0.43 5.47 0.69
CA PHE A 58 0.72 6.37 0.52
C PHE A 58 1.70 6.31 1.71
N GLU A 59 1.18 6.33 2.95
CA GLU A 59 2.00 6.21 4.16
C GLU A 59 2.85 4.92 4.17
N ALA A 60 2.21 3.78 3.90
CA ALA A 60 2.88 2.49 3.84
C ALA A 60 3.84 2.38 2.66
N PHE A 61 3.47 2.95 1.50
CA PHE A 61 4.29 2.92 0.29
C PHE A 61 5.62 3.64 0.48
N MET A 62 5.64 4.81 1.14
CA MET A 62 6.89 5.56 1.35
C MET A 62 7.95 4.72 2.07
N ILE A 63 7.56 4.04 3.15
CA ILE A 63 8.45 3.17 3.93
C ILE A 63 8.87 1.95 3.10
N PHE A 64 7.92 1.32 2.41
CA PHE A 64 8.21 0.13 1.60
C PHE A 64 9.12 0.43 0.40
N ALA A 65 8.88 1.54 -0.30
CA ALA A 65 9.70 1.92 -1.45
C ALA A 65 11.16 2.15 -1.02
N ALA A 66 11.38 2.82 0.11
CA ALA A 66 12.71 2.96 0.69
C ALA A 66 13.31 1.59 1.06
N ALA A 67 12.55 0.71 1.73
CA ALA A 67 13.00 -0.61 2.13
C ALA A 67 13.38 -1.53 0.94
N ALA A 68 12.56 -1.53 -0.11
CA ALA A 68 12.80 -2.31 -1.32
C ALA A 68 13.99 -1.76 -2.12
N LEU A 69 14.15 -0.43 -2.18
CA LEU A 69 15.33 0.19 -2.78
C LEU A 69 16.60 -0.11 -1.99
N MET A 70 16.55 -0.08 -0.65
CA MET A 70 17.68 -0.51 0.19
C MET A 70 18.09 -1.94 -0.15
N ALA A 71 17.13 -2.88 -0.22
CA ALA A 71 17.40 -4.27 -0.54
C ALA A 71 17.95 -4.46 -1.96
N TYR A 72 17.53 -3.61 -2.90
CA TYR A 72 18.06 -3.59 -4.26
C TYR A 72 19.50 -3.09 -4.31
N VAL A 73 19.79 -1.92 -3.71
CA VAL A 73 21.11 -1.27 -3.73
C VAL A 73 22.15 -2.07 -2.95
N THR A 74 21.78 -2.64 -1.82
CA THR A 74 22.65 -3.53 -1.02
C THR A 74 22.80 -4.93 -1.62
N SER A 75 22.18 -5.18 -2.79
CA SER A 75 22.29 -6.45 -3.51
C SER A 75 21.82 -7.68 -2.70
N VAL A 76 20.80 -7.51 -1.84
CA VAL A 76 20.21 -8.62 -1.09
C VAL A 76 19.72 -9.70 -2.05
N ASN A 77 20.22 -10.93 -1.84
CA ASN A 77 19.81 -12.14 -2.55
C ASN A 77 19.33 -13.18 -1.53
N SER A 78 18.04 -13.11 -1.18
CA SER A 78 17.43 -13.96 -0.16
C SER A 78 15.99 -14.28 -0.57
N SER A 79 15.62 -15.57 -0.45
CA SER A 79 14.24 -16.02 -0.67
C SER A 79 13.27 -15.32 0.27
N THR A 80 13.66 -15.11 1.53
CA THR A 80 12.88 -14.38 2.53
C THR A 80 12.62 -12.94 2.09
N ALA A 81 13.61 -12.26 1.52
CA ALA A 81 13.43 -10.90 1.00
C ALA A 81 12.46 -10.86 -0.19
N ALA A 82 12.56 -11.83 -1.11
CA ALA A 82 11.62 -11.94 -2.23
C ALA A 82 10.17 -12.19 -1.75
N VAL A 83 9.99 -13.09 -0.78
CA VAL A 83 8.68 -13.36 -0.17
C VAL A 83 8.13 -12.12 0.51
N ALA A 84 8.94 -11.37 1.28
CA ALA A 84 8.52 -10.13 1.91
C ALA A 84 8.04 -9.09 0.88
N ALA A 85 8.77 -8.91 -0.23
CA ALA A 85 8.37 -7.99 -1.29
C ALA A 85 7.01 -8.36 -1.92
N ILE A 86 6.79 -9.65 -2.20
CA ILE A 86 5.52 -10.15 -2.75
C ILE A 86 4.38 -10.03 -1.71
N ALA A 87 4.66 -10.39 -0.46
CA ALA A 87 3.70 -10.32 0.64
C ALA A 87 3.22 -8.88 0.88
N PHE A 88 4.10 -7.88 0.78
CA PHE A 88 3.70 -6.48 0.86
C PHE A 88 2.67 -6.12 -0.22
N VAL A 89 2.95 -6.46 -1.48
CA VAL A 89 2.05 -6.15 -2.62
C VAL A 89 0.69 -6.81 -2.42
N ALA A 90 0.65 -8.10 -2.07
CA ALA A 90 -0.58 -8.81 -1.79
C ALA A 90 -1.34 -8.18 -0.60
N ALA A 91 -0.63 -7.85 0.47
CA ALA A 91 -1.21 -7.21 1.64
C ALA A 91 -1.80 -5.83 1.34
N ARG A 92 -1.22 -5.04 0.41
CA ARG A 92 -1.77 -3.73 0.01
C ARG A 92 -3.05 -3.83 -0.79
N LEU A 93 -3.15 -4.80 -1.68
CA LEU A 93 -4.39 -5.09 -2.38
C LEU A 93 -5.49 -5.49 -1.38
N LEU A 94 -5.21 -6.49 -0.55
CA LEU A 94 -6.18 -7.03 0.41
C LEU A 94 -6.56 -6.02 1.50
N TYR A 95 -5.61 -5.21 1.98
CA TYR A 95 -5.88 -4.14 2.94
C TYR A 95 -6.92 -3.18 2.41
N SER A 96 -6.76 -2.71 1.17
CA SER A 96 -7.70 -1.78 0.54
C SER A 96 -9.08 -2.41 0.43
N ILE A 97 -9.18 -3.67 0.02
CA ILE A 97 -10.44 -4.42 -0.06
C ILE A 97 -11.11 -4.47 1.32
N PHE A 98 -10.41 -5.02 2.34
CA PHE A 98 -10.97 -5.18 3.69
C PHE A 98 -11.32 -3.86 4.37
N TYR A 99 -10.60 -2.78 4.03
CA TYR A 99 -10.97 -1.45 4.49
C TYR A 99 -12.29 -1.01 3.88
N ILE A 100 -12.43 -1.09 2.56
CA ILE A 100 -13.64 -0.65 1.85
C ILE A 100 -14.86 -1.46 2.31
N VAL A 101 -14.73 -2.78 2.44
CA VAL A 101 -15.83 -3.66 2.89
C VAL A 101 -16.04 -3.70 4.40
N ASN A 102 -15.25 -2.95 5.18
CA ASN A 102 -15.36 -2.82 6.63
C ASN A 102 -15.16 -4.14 7.41
N ILE A 103 -14.05 -4.85 7.16
CA ILE A 103 -13.63 -6.02 7.94
C ILE A 103 -12.38 -5.67 8.76
N PRO A 104 -12.51 -5.16 10.00
CA PRO A 104 -11.41 -4.54 10.73
C PRO A 104 -10.27 -5.49 11.08
N LEU A 105 -10.59 -6.74 11.47
CA LEU A 105 -9.58 -7.72 11.89
C LEU A 105 -8.63 -8.07 10.73
N LEU A 106 -9.19 -8.36 9.55
CA LEU A 106 -8.40 -8.67 8.36
C LEU A 106 -7.64 -7.44 7.84
N ARG A 107 -8.23 -6.25 7.93
CA ARG A 107 -7.53 -4.99 7.64
C ARG A 107 -6.28 -4.83 8.53
N SER A 108 -6.41 -5.02 9.85
CA SER A 108 -5.28 -4.95 10.78
C SER A 108 -4.22 -6.01 10.50
N LEU A 109 -4.64 -7.24 10.16
CA LEU A 109 -3.71 -8.30 9.76
C LEU A 109 -2.91 -7.91 8.51
N MET A 110 -3.57 -7.37 7.47
CA MET A 110 -2.88 -6.93 6.25
C MET A 110 -1.98 -5.71 6.49
N PHE A 111 -2.29 -4.86 7.48
CA PHE A 111 -1.39 -3.82 7.92
C PHE A 111 -0.12 -4.42 8.54
N ALA A 112 -0.27 -5.36 9.47
CA ALA A 112 0.86 -6.02 10.13
C ALA A 112 1.78 -6.73 9.13
N ILE A 113 1.22 -7.50 8.18
CA ILE A 113 2.00 -8.19 7.14
C ILE A 113 2.77 -7.18 6.28
N GLY A 114 2.15 -6.07 5.87
CA GLY A 114 2.82 -5.01 5.12
C GLY A 114 3.98 -4.39 5.90
N SER A 115 3.74 -4.01 7.16
CA SER A 115 4.76 -3.41 8.04
C SER A 115 5.94 -4.37 8.29
N LEU A 116 5.67 -5.65 8.57
CA LEU A 116 6.69 -6.68 8.75
C LEU A 116 7.51 -6.94 7.49
N SER A 117 6.87 -6.87 6.32
CA SER A 117 7.54 -7.02 5.03
C SER A 117 8.57 -5.91 4.82
N SER A 118 8.18 -4.64 5.04
CA SER A 118 9.10 -3.51 4.96
C SER A 118 10.24 -3.62 5.99
N GLY A 119 9.92 -3.98 7.24
CA GLY A 119 10.92 -4.19 8.29
C GLY A 119 11.94 -5.28 7.94
N THR A 120 11.47 -6.39 7.36
CA THR A 120 12.33 -7.50 6.93
C THR A 120 13.30 -7.06 5.84
N LEU A 121 12.84 -6.30 4.84
CA LEU A 121 13.70 -5.78 3.78
C LEU A 121 14.76 -4.83 4.34
N ILE A 122 14.38 -3.91 5.23
CA ILE A 122 15.33 -3.01 5.91
C ILE A 122 16.38 -3.81 6.68
N PHE A 123 15.94 -4.75 7.52
CA PHE A 123 16.82 -5.56 8.36
C PHE A 123 17.83 -6.36 7.53
N LEU A 124 17.36 -7.06 6.49
CA LEU A 124 18.24 -7.84 5.61
C LEU A 124 19.23 -6.95 4.85
N SER A 125 18.81 -5.74 4.46
CA SER A 125 19.70 -4.77 3.80
C SER A 125 20.83 -4.31 4.73
N ILE A 126 20.52 -4.03 5.99
CA ILE A 126 21.52 -3.60 6.99
C ILE A 126 22.54 -4.72 7.23
N ILE A 127 22.09 -5.96 7.40
CA ILE A 127 22.99 -7.12 7.55
C ILE A 127 23.88 -7.27 6.33
N GLN A 128 23.32 -7.17 5.13
CA GLN A 128 24.07 -7.34 3.89
C GLN A 128 25.11 -6.23 3.67
N ALA A 129 24.81 -5.00 4.09
CA ALA A 129 25.72 -3.86 3.96
C ALA A 129 26.86 -3.85 4.99
N THR A 130 26.72 -4.59 6.09
CA THR A 130 27.71 -4.65 7.19
C THR A 130 28.60 -5.89 7.13
N ARG A 131 28.41 -6.74 6.10
CA ARG A 131 29.28 -7.89 5.81
C ARG A 131 30.30 -7.50 4.77
#